data_AF-A0A399Z0P1-F1
#
_entry.id   AF-A0A399Z0P1-F1
#
_cell.length_a   1.000
_cell.length_b   1.000
_cell.length_c   1.000
_cell.angle_alpha   90.00
_cell.angle_beta   90.00
_cell.angle_gamma   90.00
#
_symmetry.space_group_name_H-M   'P 1'
#
loop_
_entity.id
_entity.type
_entity.pdbx_description
1 polymer ?
#
loop_
_entity_poly.entity_id
_entity_poly.type
_entity_poly.pdbx_seq_one_letter_code
_entity_poly.pdbx_strand_id
1 'polypeptide(L)'
;MTDYAYSASIDYVKAVQERYTDYLLHKPYVVGVSIGTLDADGDGTADVVYYCIVVLVSVKVAQDDLSPDERIPDELDGVAVKVQEVGMLTALSEDFSAGG
;
A
#
# COMPACT_ATOMS: atom_id res chain seq x y z
N MET A 1 -23.95 -10.47 0.95
CA MET A 1 -24.32 -9.05 1.08
C MET A 1 -23.19 -8.44 1.86
N THR A 2 -22.10 -8.15 1.15
CA THR A 2 -20.79 -7.87 1.75
C THR A 2 -20.89 -6.54 2.47
N ASP A 3 -20.55 -6.59 3.75
CA ASP A 3 -20.49 -5.46 4.66
C ASP A 3 -19.58 -4.40 4.04
N TYR A 4 -20.19 -3.35 3.50
CA TYR A 4 -19.55 -2.21 2.83
C TYR A 4 -18.96 -1.30 3.92
N ALA A 5 -18.21 -1.91 4.83
CA ALA A 5 -17.57 -1.23 5.93
C ALA A 5 -16.52 -0.30 5.34
N TYR A 6 -16.50 0.90 5.92
CA TYR A 6 -15.39 1.82 5.86
C TYR A 6 -15.30 2.76 4.65
N SER A 7 -16.33 3.60 4.51
CA SER A 7 -16.14 4.96 3.99
C SER A 7 -15.38 5.84 5.00
N ALA A 8 -14.18 5.42 5.43
CA ALA A 8 -13.33 6.31 6.21
C ALA A 8 -13.02 7.56 5.39
N SER A 9 -13.28 8.72 5.96
CA SER A 9 -12.87 9.98 5.34
C SER A 9 -11.35 10.01 5.21
N ILE A 10 -10.85 10.63 4.15
CA ILE A 10 -9.41 10.74 3.88
C ILE A 10 -8.63 11.31 5.07
N ASP A 11 -9.21 12.23 5.85
CA ASP A 11 -8.63 12.76 7.09
C ASP A 11 -8.42 11.69 8.17
N TYR A 12 -9.37 10.77 8.32
CA TYR A 12 -9.25 9.67 9.28
C TYR A 12 -8.15 8.71 8.84
N VAL A 13 -8.15 8.32 7.56
CA VAL A 13 -7.11 7.44 7.00
C VAL A 13 -5.73 8.08 7.13
N LYS A 14 -5.62 9.39 6.94
CA LYS A 14 -4.38 10.13 7.15
C LYS A 14 -3.93 10.11 8.61
N ALA A 15 -4.83 10.33 9.56
CA ALA A 15 -4.50 10.26 10.98
C ALA A 15 -4.03 8.84 11.40
N VAL A 16 -4.69 7.79 10.88
CA VAL A 16 -4.26 6.40 11.10
C VAL A 16 -2.89 6.16 10.45
N GLN A 17 -2.70 6.57 9.19
CA GLN A 17 -1.43 6.46 8.49
C GLN A 17 -0.31 7.13 9.29
N GLU A 18 -0.46 8.38 9.71
CA GLU A 18 0.55 9.12 10.49
C GLU A 18 0.87 8.43 11.82
N ARG A 19 -0.14 7.88 12.50
CA ARG A 19 0.03 7.13 13.75
C ARG A 19 0.84 5.84 13.59
N TYR A 20 0.59 5.10 12.52
CA TYR A 20 1.27 3.81 12.27
C TYR A 20 2.47 3.92 11.34
N THR A 21 2.76 5.08 10.76
CA THR A 21 3.88 5.27 9.82
C THR A 21 5.20 4.86 10.47
N ASP A 22 5.47 5.32 11.69
CA ASP A 22 6.70 4.98 12.41
C ASP A 22 6.78 3.47 12.66
N TYR A 23 5.69 2.86 13.15
CA TYR A 23 5.61 1.42 13.39
C TYR A 23 5.83 0.58 12.12
N LEU A 24 5.23 1.00 10.99
CA LEU A 24 5.36 0.30 9.72
C LEU A 24 6.77 0.46 9.13
N LEU A 25 7.38 1.64 9.24
CA LEU A 25 8.76 1.88 8.79
C LEU A 25 9.81 1.10 9.59
N HIS A 26 9.50 0.70 10.82
CA HIS A 26 10.36 -0.18 11.62
C HIS A 26 10.30 -1.66 11.18
N LYS A 27 9.33 -2.04 10.34
CA LYS A 27 9.24 -3.42 9.84
C LYS A 27 10.27 -3.67 8.73
N PRO A 28 10.82 -4.89 8.64
CA PRO A 28 11.76 -5.23 7.59
C PRO A 28 11.10 -5.09 6.21
N TYR A 29 11.90 -4.70 5.22
CA TYR A 29 11.48 -4.52 3.82
C TYR A 29 10.50 -3.38 3.55
N VAL A 30 10.00 -2.67 4.56
CA VAL A 30 9.15 -1.49 4.34
C VAL A 30 10.00 -0.30 3.91
N VAL A 31 9.64 0.31 2.78
CA VAL A 31 10.32 1.49 2.23
C VAL A 31 9.49 2.76 2.35
N GLY A 32 8.17 2.63 2.55
CA GLY A 32 7.30 3.78 2.67
C GLY A 32 5.84 3.41 2.95
N VAL A 33 5.06 4.40 3.35
CA VAL A 33 3.62 4.28 3.58
C VAL A 33 2.92 5.43 2.87
N SER A 34 1.90 5.12 2.08
CA SER A 34 1.07 6.10 1.38
C SER A 34 -0.42 5.82 1.58
N ILE A 35 -1.26 6.76 1.16
CA ILE A 35 -2.70 6.56 1.11
C ILE A 35 -3.05 6.26 -0.34
N GLY A 36 -3.70 5.13 -0.56
CA GLY A 36 -4.21 4.72 -1.86
C GLY A 36 -5.72 4.62 -1.85
N THR A 37 -6.23 4.18 -2.98
CA THR A 37 -7.63 3.88 -3.16
C THR A 37 -7.84 2.44 -3.60
N LEU A 38 -8.94 1.84 -3.14
CA LEU A 38 -9.40 0.51 -3.52
C LEU A 38 -10.80 0.61 -4.12
N ASP A 39 -10.96 0.03 -5.30
CA ASP A 39 -12.27 -0.22 -5.88
C ASP A 39 -12.91 -1.40 -5.13
N ALA A 40 -14.18 -1.26 -4.78
CA ALA A 40 -14.89 -2.24 -3.97
C ALA A 40 -14.94 -3.65 -4.58
N ASP A 41 -14.90 -3.73 -5.90
CA ASP A 41 -14.99 -4.98 -6.66
C ASP A 41 -13.63 -5.48 -7.14
N GLY A 42 -12.54 -4.72 -6.92
CA GLY A 42 -11.19 -5.05 -7.38
C GLY A 42 -10.97 -5.06 -8.91
N ASP A 43 -12.03 -4.94 -9.70
CA ASP A 43 -12.00 -5.01 -11.18
C ASP A 43 -12.06 -3.63 -11.88
N GLY A 44 -12.03 -2.53 -11.11
CA GLY A 44 -12.07 -1.15 -11.64
C GLY A 44 -13.40 -0.75 -12.29
N THR A 45 -14.44 -1.57 -12.12
CA THR A 45 -15.79 -1.39 -12.67
C THR A 45 -16.77 -0.72 -11.70
N ALA A 46 -16.35 -0.52 -10.45
CA ALA A 46 -17.18 0.11 -9.43
C ALA A 46 -17.01 1.63 -9.43
N ASP A 47 -18.12 2.37 -9.41
CA ASP A 47 -18.14 3.83 -9.19
C ASP A 47 -17.75 4.23 -7.76
N VAL A 48 -17.60 3.26 -6.86
CA VAL A 48 -17.38 3.51 -5.45
C VAL A 48 -15.97 3.07 -5.06
N VAL A 49 -15.22 4.07 -4.60
CA VAL A 49 -13.81 3.98 -4.28
C VAL A 49 -13.63 4.26 -2.79
N TYR A 50 -12.79 3.47 -2.13
CA TYR A 50 -12.45 3.63 -0.71
C TYR A 50 -11.00 3.98 -0.50
N TYR A 51 -10.70 4.64 0.62
CA TYR A 51 -9.33 4.95 1.01
C TYR A 51 -8.70 3.81 1.81
N CYS A 52 -7.46 3.48 1.48
CA CYS A 52 -6.68 2.44 2.14
C CYS A 52 -5.26 2.92 2.41
N ILE A 53 -4.58 2.27 3.35
CA ILE A 53 -3.15 2.51 3.60
C ILE A 53 -2.37 1.59 2.68
N VAL A 54 -1.52 2.14 1.83
CA VAL A 54 -0.63 1.38 0.95
C VAL A 54 0.75 1.35 1.58
N VAL A 55 1.23 0.16 1.91
CA VAL A 55 2.59 -0.06 2.41
C VAL A 55 3.46 -0.48 1.23
N LEU A 56 4.47 0.34 0.96
CA LEU A 56 5.47 0.09 -0.06
C LEU A 56 6.58 -0.76 0.55
N VAL A 57 6.84 -1.91 -0.06
CA VAL A 57 7.92 -2.83 0.34
C VAL A 57 8.92 -3.03 -0.79
N SER A 58 10.20 -3.19 -0.44
CA SER A 58 11.27 -3.44 -1.42
C SER A 58 11.18 -4.82 -2.07
N VAL A 59 10.65 -5.81 -1.34
CA VAL A 59 10.45 -7.17 -1.80
C VAL A 59 9.26 -7.80 -1.07
N LYS A 60 8.41 -8.51 -1.80
CA LYS A 60 7.36 -9.36 -1.25
C LYS A 60 7.96 -10.69 -0.85
N VAL A 61 8.14 -10.86 0.46
CA VAL A 61 8.51 -12.14 1.07
C VAL A 61 7.23 -12.95 1.34
N ALA A 62 7.29 -14.27 1.17
CA ALA A 62 6.19 -15.15 1.52
C ALA A 62 5.89 -15.07 3.02
N GLN A 63 4.63 -15.18 3.40
CA GLN A 63 4.23 -15.08 4.82
C GLN A 63 4.86 -16.18 5.69
N ASP A 64 5.19 -17.33 5.11
CA ASP A 64 5.89 -18.45 5.78
C ASP A 64 7.34 -18.14 6.15
N ASP A 65 7.99 -17.22 5.43
CA ASP A 65 9.36 -16.76 5.69
C ASP A 65 9.40 -15.53 6.61
N LEU A 66 8.25 -14.98 6.98
CA LEU A 66 8.13 -13.82 7.88
C LEU A 66 7.66 -14.26 9.27
N SER A 67 8.37 -13.80 10.30
CA SER A 67 7.93 -13.94 11.68
C SER A 67 6.59 -13.23 11.86
N PRO A 68 5.71 -13.71 12.77
CA PRO A 68 4.41 -13.08 13.00
C PRO A 68 4.51 -11.58 13.35
N ASP A 69 5.58 -11.15 14.03
CA ASP A 69 5.89 -9.74 14.32
C ASP A 69 6.34 -8.93 13.09
N GLU A 70 6.89 -9.58 12.08
CA GLU A 70 7.33 -8.96 10.82
C GLU A 70 6.18 -8.80 9.82
N ARG A 71 5.07 -9.51 10.03
CA ARG A 71 3.90 -9.42 9.17
C ARG A 71 3.26 -8.03 9.28
N ILE A 72 2.90 -7.49 8.11
CA ILE A 72 2.11 -6.27 7.99
C ILE A 72 0.64 -6.68 8.15
N PRO A 73 -0.10 -6.12 9.12
CA PRO A 73 -1.51 -6.42 9.26
C PRO A 73 -2.28 -5.94 8.02
N ASP A 74 -3.31 -6.69 7.63
CA ASP A 74 -4.21 -6.36 6.52
C ASP A 74 -5.23 -5.25 6.86
N GLU A 75 -5.37 -4.90 8.14
CA GLU A 75 -6.23 -3.82 8.62
C GLU A 75 -5.58 -3.06 9.81
N LEU A 76 -5.72 -1.74 9.85
CA LEU A 76 -5.27 -0.86 10.93
C LEU A 76 -6.39 0.10 11.33
N ASP A 77 -6.89 -0.01 12.58
CA ASP A 77 -7.97 0.86 13.09
C ASP A 77 -9.21 0.91 12.17
N GLY A 78 -9.56 -0.23 11.55
CA GLY A 78 -10.64 -0.37 10.58
C GLY A 78 -10.30 0.08 9.16
N VAL A 79 -9.08 0.57 8.91
CA VAL A 79 -8.61 0.95 7.58
C VAL A 79 -7.88 -0.21 6.93
N ALA A 80 -8.32 -0.60 5.72
CA ALA A 80 -7.65 -1.64 4.94
C ALA A 80 -6.20 -1.26 4.60
N VAL A 81 -5.30 -2.23 4.72
CA VAL A 81 -3.88 -2.10 4.40
C VAL A 81 -3.54 -2.95 3.19
N LYS A 82 -2.95 -2.31 2.17
CA LYS A 82 -2.52 -2.95 0.94
C LYS A 82 -1.00 -2.94 0.84
N VAL A 83 -0.40 -4.12 0.67
CA VAL A 83 1.05 -4.24 0.48
C VAL A 83 1.39 -4.23 -1.01
N GLN A 84 2.16 -3.22 -1.43
CA GLN A 84 2.63 -3.09 -2.80
C GLN A 84 4.16 -3.17 -2.85
N GLU A 85 4.67 -4.03 -3.71
CA GLU A 85 6.11 -4.09 -3.97
C GLU A 85 6.49 -2.92 -4.88
N VAL A 86 7.50 -2.15 -4.50
CA VAL A 86 8.13 -1.24 -5.44
C VAL A 86 8.99 -2.09 -6.38
N GLY A 87 8.58 -2.23 -7.64
CA GLY A 87 9.44 -2.82 -8.66
C GLY A 87 10.74 -2.01 -8.79
N MET A 88 11.75 -2.55 -9.50
CA MET A 88 12.98 -1.80 -9.76
C MET A 88 12.66 -0.46 -10.41
N LEU A 89 12.98 0.64 -9.71
CA LEU A 89 13.01 1.98 -10.28
C LEU A 89 14.15 2.04 -11.30
N THR A 90 13.89 1.65 -12.55
CA THR A 90 14.84 1.85 -13.64
C THR A 90 14.73 3.29 -14.12
N ALA A 91 15.81 4.06 -13.97
CA ALA A 91 15.92 5.34 -14.66
C ALA A 91 15.81 5.09 -16.18
N LEU A 92 14.85 5.75 -16.83
CA LEU A 92 14.84 5.87 -18.29
C LEU A 92 15.98 6.82 -18.65
N SER A 93 17.21 6.29 -18.77
CA SER A 93 18.25 6.99 -19.51
C SER A 93 17.85 6.94 -20.97
N GLU A 94 17.24 8.03 -21.45
CA GLU A 94 16.98 8.24 -22.88
C GLU A 94 18.32 8.25 -23.61
N ASP A 95 18.65 7.12 -24.23
CA ASP A 95 19.70 7.04 -25.24
C ASP A 95 19.18 7.75 -26.49
N PHE A 96 19.28 9.09 -26.51
CA PHE A 96 19.04 9.88 -27.71
C PHE A 96 20.16 9.58 -28.71
N SER A 97 20.02 8.48 -29.46
CA SER A 97 20.75 8.25 -30.69
C SER A 97 20.24 9.23 -31.75
N ALA A 98 20.85 10.43 -31.78
CA ALA A 98 20.73 11.34 -32.90
C ALA A 98 21.33 10.65 -34.15
N GLY A 99 20.46 10.09 -34.98
CA GLY A 99 20.81 9.59 -36.30
C GLY A 99 21.38 10.72 -37.16
N GLY A 100 22.53 10.45 -37.78
CA GLY A 100 23.23 11.35 -38.70
C GLY A 100 22.67 11.34 -40.13
#